data_AF-A0AAV1B2W4-F1
#
_entry.id   AF-A0AAV1B2W4-F1
#
_cell.length_a   1.000
_cell.length_b   1.000
_cell.length_c   1.000
_cell.angle_alpha   90.00
_cell.angle_beta   90.00
_cell.angle_gamma   90.00
#
_symmetry.space_group_name_H-M   'P 1'
#
loop_
_entity.id
_entity.type
_entity.pdbx_description
1 polymer ?
#
loop_
_entity_poly.entity_id
_entity_poly.type
_entity_poly.pdbx_seq_one_letter_code
_entity_poly.pdbx_strand_id
1 'polypeptide(L)'
;MSSAVHVIRRPRRPSPVAVTEKDVARDDESRFQNPILSMLDSKLGGLLAEASFEEDFAGKVGQSTVLRIAAEIGSKRVALLGLGASASGPAAFKGLGEAVAAAAKSAQAVHVAVVLASSSQGLSSLNTASAIATVTILGTFEDTRYKTESKKSFLKSVDIIGLGTGPEVEKKLKYAGDVSSGVLLGRELINSPPNVLTPGSYQISDIVFNF
;
A
#
# COMPACT_ATOMS: atom_id res chain seq x y z
N MET A 1 10.40 -8.57 20.60
CA MET A 1 10.38 -9.89 19.89
C MET A 1 10.68 -9.59 18.44
N SER A 2 11.81 -10.09 17.96
CA SER A 2 12.46 -9.79 16.68
C SER A 2 11.60 -10.18 15.47
N SER A 3 11.38 -9.26 14.52
CA SER A 3 10.81 -9.60 13.21
C SER A 3 11.94 -9.86 12.21
N ALA A 4 12.34 -11.13 12.13
CA ALA A 4 13.21 -11.64 11.08
C ALA A 4 12.48 -11.65 9.73
N VAL A 5 13.18 -11.28 8.65
CA VAL A 5 12.78 -11.58 7.27
C VAL A 5 12.80 -13.10 7.13
N HIS A 6 11.63 -13.72 7.31
CA HIS A 6 11.44 -15.14 7.16
C HIS A 6 10.65 -15.44 5.88
N VAL A 7 11.28 -16.20 4.99
CA VAL A 7 10.60 -16.95 3.93
C VAL A 7 9.83 -18.09 4.62
N ILE A 8 8.61 -17.83 5.13
CA ILE A 8 7.71 -18.87 5.63
C ILE A 8 6.26 -18.60 5.18
N ARG A 9 5.70 -19.65 4.55
CA ARG A 9 4.33 -19.95 4.07
C ARG A 9 3.23 -18.87 4.21
N ARG A 10 2.80 -18.40 3.03
CA ARG A 10 1.72 -17.43 2.68
C ARG A 10 0.70 -17.05 3.78
N PRO A 11 0.80 -15.85 4.36
CA PRO A 11 -0.34 -15.18 4.99
C PRO A 11 -1.24 -14.54 3.93
N ARG A 12 -2.55 -14.48 4.19
CA ARG A 12 -3.55 -13.91 3.27
C ARG A 12 -3.37 -12.40 3.15
N ARG A 13 -2.97 -11.86 1.99
CA ARG A 13 -2.57 -10.45 1.80
C ARG A 13 -3.67 -9.69 1.07
N PRO A 14 -4.32 -8.64 1.59
CA PRO A 14 -5.06 -7.72 0.73
C PRO A 14 -4.15 -7.12 -0.33
N SER A 15 -4.60 -7.14 -1.58
CA SER A 15 -3.78 -6.78 -2.74
C SER A 15 -4.45 -5.68 -3.55
N PRO A 16 -4.18 -4.39 -3.24
CA PRO A 16 -4.56 -3.29 -4.11
C PRO A 16 -3.79 -3.35 -5.44
N VAL A 17 -4.52 -3.11 -6.53
CA VAL A 17 -4.02 -3.04 -7.90
C VAL A 17 -4.28 -1.63 -8.39
N ALA A 18 -3.20 -0.92 -8.66
CA ALA A 18 -3.22 0.43 -9.18
C ALA A 18 -3.29 0.39 -10.72
N VAL A 19 -4.28 1.08 -11.26
CA VAL A 19 -4.67 1.02 -12.67
C VAL A 19 -4.87 2.42 -13.24
N THR A 20 -4.44 2.64 -14.47
CA THR A 20 -4.74 3.86 -15.26
C THR A 20 -6.02 3.68 -16.04
N GLU A 21 -6.56 4.77 -16.61
CA GLU A 21 -7.72 4.71 -17.52
C GLU A 21 -7.47 3.75 -18.70
N LYS A 22 -6.23 3.66 -19.19
CA LYS A 22 -5.84 2.73 -20.26
C LYS A 22 -5.84 1.27 -19.82
N ASP A 23 -5.53 1.00 -18.55
CA ASP A 23 -5.48 -0.37 -18.03
C ASP A 23 -6.88 -0.97 -17.88
N VAL A 24 -7.88 -0.13 -17.61
CA VAL A 24 -9.28 -0.51 -17.40
C VAL A 24 -10.02 -0.78 -18.72
N ALA A 25 -9.39 -0.48 -19.87
CA ALA A 25 -9.96 -0.75 -21.19
C ALA A 25 -10.35 -2.22 -21.34
N ARG A 26 -11.53 -2.44 -21.94
CA ARG A 26 -12.11 -3.78 -22.15
C ARG A 26 -12.25 -4.11 -23.62
N ASP A 27 -12.20 -5.40 -23.94
CA ASP A 27 -12.55 -5.91 -25.26
C ASP A 27 -14.09 -5.98 -25.43
N ASP A 28 -14.53 -6.36 -26.62
CA ASP A 28 -15.96 -6.51 -26.95
C ASP A 28 -16.65 -7.60 -26.11
N GLU A 29 -15.88 -8.49 -25.48
CA GLU A 29 -16.36 -9.55 -24.57
C GLU A 29 -16.35 -9.10 -23.10
N SER A 30 -16.19 -7.79 -22.83
CA SER A 30 -16.13 -7.21 -21.48
C SER A 30 -14.97 -7.66 -20.59
N ARG A 31 -13.90 -8.22 -21.19
CA ARG A 31 -12.68 -8.61 -20.45
C ARG A 31 -11.66 -7.49 -20.50
N PHE A 32 -10.84 -7.37 -19.44
CA PHE A 32 -9.74 -6.41 -19.43
C PHE A 32 -8.72 -6.73 -20.54
N GLN A 33 -8.33 -5.71 -21.31
CA GLN A 33 -7.27 -5.82 -22.31
C GLN A 33 -5.88 -5.87 -21.64
N ASN A 34 -5.72 -5.25 -20.46
CA ASN A 34 -4.47 -5.31 -19.71
C ASN A 34 -4.21 -6.75 -19.22
N PRO A 35 -3.06 -7.37 -19.53
CA PRO A 35 -2.80 -8.77 -19.23
C PRO A 35 -2.73 -9.07 -17.72
N ILE A 36 -2.30 -8.11 -16.90
CA ILE A 36 -2.23 -8.28 -15.44
C ILE A 36 -3.67 -8.34 -14.88
N LEU A 37 -4.54 -7.44 -15.33
CA LEU A 37 -5.94 -7.42 -14.92
C LEU A 37 -6.71 -8.63 -15.45
N SER A 38 -6.50 -8.99 -16.73
CA SER A 38 -7.13 -10.17 -17.34
C SER A 38 -6.77 -11.47 -16.60
N MET A 39 -5.49 -11.66 -16.26
CA MET A 39 -5.03 -12.81 -15.47
C MET A 39 -5.64 -12.80 -14.05
N LEU A 40 -5.71 -11.64 -13.41
CA LEU A 40 -6.27 -11.52 -12.06
C LEU A 40 -7.78 -11.79 -12.04
N ASP A 41 -8.50 -11.21 -13.00
CA ASP A 41 -9.94 -11.38 -13.16
C ASP A 41 -10.32 -12.83 -13.51
N SER A 42 -9.53 -13.49 -14.35
CA SER A 42 -9.69 -14.93 -14.65
C SER A 42 -9.59 -15.79 -13.39
N LYS A 43 -8.69 -15.45 -12.46
CA LYS A 43 -8.55 -16.14 -11.15
C LYS A 43 -9.68 -15.79 -10.19
N LEU A 44 -10.36 -14.67 -10.43
CA LEU A 44 -11.52 -14.20 -9.66
C LEU A 44 -12.85 -14.66 -10.26
N GLY A 45 -12.83 -15.36 -11.39
CA GLY A 45 -14.04 -15.78 -12.08
C GLY A 45 -14.84 -14.64 -12.71
N GLY A 46 -14.19 -13.55 -13.12
CA GLY A 46 -14.86 -12.39 -13.76
C GLY A 46 -15.41 -11.33 -12.81
N LEU A 47 -15.33 -11.57 -11.48
CA LEU A 47 -15.90 -10.67 -10.48
C LEU A 47 -15.24 -9.28 -10.46
N LEU A 48 -13.98 -9.16 -10.91
CA LEU A 48 -13.30 -7.86 -10.94
C LEU A 48 -13.83 -7.00 -12.09
N ALA A 49 -14.10 -7.61 -13.24
CA ALA A 49 -14.73 -6.94 -14.37
C ALA A 49 -16.17 -6.56 -14.04
N GLU A 50 -16.93 -7.46 -13.42
CA GLU A 50 -18.31 -7.20 -12.97
C GLU A 50 -18.35 -6.02 -11.98
N ALA A 51 -17.59 -6.07 -10.89
CA ALA A 51 -17.55 -5.00 -9.89
C ALA A 51 -17.10 -3.65 -10.48
N SER A 52 -16.10 -3.67 -11.38
CA SER A 52 -15.65 -2.46 -12.06
C SER A 52 -16.69 -1.92 -13.04
N PHE A 53 -17.60 -2.74 -13.58
CA PHE A 53 -18.72 -2.28 -14.40
C PHE A 53 -19.83 -1.68 -13.54
N GLU A 54 -20.24 -2.38 -12.49
CA GLU A 54 -21.31 -1.96 -11.59
C GLU A 54 -20.99 -0.65 -10.86
N GLU A 55 -19.72 -0.44 -10.49
CA GLU A 55 -19.27 0.78 -9.82
C GLU A 55 -18.86 1.91 -10.79
N ASP A 56 -19.08 1.75 -12.09
CA ASP A 56 -18.66 2.71 -13.15
C ASP A 56 -17.18 3.13 -12.99
N PHE A 57 -16.34 2.14 -12.71
CA PHE A 57 -14.93 2.35 -12.46
C PHE A 57 -14.21 2.55 -13.80
N ALA A 58 -13.75 3.78 -14.04
CA ALA A 58 -13.08 4.19 -15.27
C ALA A 58 -11.56 4.36 -15.11
N GLY A 59 -11.02 4.13 -13.91
CA GLY A 59 -9.59 4.34 -13.61
C GLY A 59 -9.19 5.80 -13.41
N LYS A 60 -10.16 6.70 -13.18
CA LYS A 60 -9.91 8.13 -12.93
C LYS A 60 -9.20 8.34 -11.58
N VAL A 61 -8.45 9.44 -11.45
CA VAL A 61 -7.76 9.79 -10.20
C VAL A 61 -8.76 9.85 -9.04
N GLY A 62 -8.45 9.11 -7.97
CA GLY A 62 -9.28 9.09 -6.75
C GLY A 62 -10.45 8.11 -6.78
N GLN A 63 -10.71 7.44 -7.91
CA GLN A 63 -11.64 6.31 -7.92
C GLN A 63 -10.99 5.10 -7.24
N SER A 64 -11.76 4.39 -6.42
CA SER A 64 -11.35 3.12 -5.83
C SER A 64 -12.53 2.18 -5.71
N THR A 65 -12.36 0.92 -6.12
CA THR A 65 -13.30 -0.16 -5.80
C THR A 65 -12.60 -1.21 -4.93
N VAL A 66 -13.31 -1.79 -3.97
CA VAL A 66 -12.77 -2.83 -3.08
C VAL A 66 -13.69 -4.03 -3.08
N LEU A 67 -13.25 -5.10 -3.74
CA LEU A 67 -13.97 -6.36 -3.80
C LEU A 67 -13.51 -7.30 -2.69
N ARG A 68 -14.47 -7.88 -1.97
CA ARG A 68 -14.21 -9.01 -1.07
C ARG A 68 -14.28 -10.30 -1.86
N ILE A 69 -13.25 -11.14 -1.73
CA ILE A 69 -13.11 -12.34 -2.55
C ILE A 69 -13.03 -13.58 -1.67
N ALA A 70 -13.40 -14.73 -2.23
CA ALA A 70 -13.13 -16.02 -1.61
C ALA A 70 -11.61 -16.19 -1.47
N ALA A 71 -11.16 -16.79 -0.36
CA ALA A 71 -9.74 -16.82 0.01
C ALA A 71 -8.83 -17.71 -0.87
N GLU A 72 -9.33 -18.17 -2.01
CA GLU A 72 -8.67 -19.10 -2.93
C GLU A 72 -7.38 -18.53 -3.54
N ILE A 73 -7.33 -17.21 -3.71
CA ILE A 73 -6.20 -16.51 -4.37
C ILE A 73 -5.14 -16.02 -3.37
N GLY A 74 -5.27 -16.37 -2.09
CA GLY A 74 -4.36 -15.91 -1.04
C GLY A 74 -4.57 -14.45 -0.61
N SER A 75 -5.68 -13.83 -1.03
CA SER A 75 -6.13 -12.50 -0.58
C SER A 75 -7.57 -12.60 -0.08
N LYS A 76 -7.95 -11.78 0.91
CA LYS A 76 -9.37 -11.67 1.33
C LYS A 76 -10.11 -10.55 0.60
N ARG A 77 -9.35 -9.60 0.05
CA ARG A 77 -9.84 -8.42 -0.65
C ARG A 77 -8.87 -8.05 -1.77
N VAL A 78 -9.42 -7.57 -2.87
CA VAL A 78 -8.70 -6.95 -3.98
C VAL A 78 -9.28 -5.56 -4.16
N ALA A 79 -8.45 -4.56 -4.42
CA ALA A 79 -8.92 -3.22 -4.69
C ALA A 79 -8.40 -2.73 -6.04
N LEU A 80 -9.19 -2.02 -6.82
CA LEU A 80 -8.69 -1.23 -7.95
C LEU A 80 -8.54 0.21 -7.51
N LEU A 81 -7.41 0.84 -7.84
CA LEU A 81 -7.12 2.24 -7.51
C LEU A 81 -6.84 3.00 -8.80
N GLY A 82 -7.64 4.01 -9.12
CA GLY A 82 -7.54 4.79 -10.35
C GLY A 82 -6.43 5.85 -10.30
N LEU A 83 -5.54 5.82 -11.29
CA LEU A 83 -4.40 6.74 -11.45
C LEU A 83 -4.62 7.82 -12.52
N GLY A 84 -5.76 7.81 -13.22
CA GLY A 84 -6.08 8.70 -14.33
C GLY A 84 -5.42 8.30 -15.66
N ALA A 85 -5.46 9.22 -16.63
CA ALA A 85 -4.99 9.00 -18.00
C ALA A 85 -3.48 8.75 -18.14
N SER A 86 -2.65 9.31 -17.25
CA SER A 86 -1.20 9.11 -17.23
C SER A 86 -0.67 9.16 -15.80
N ALA A 87 -0.21 8.01 -15.30
CA ALA A 87 0.47 7.89 -14.01
C ALA A 87 1.93 8.35 -14.13
N SER A 88 2.16 9.64 -14.38
CA SER A 88 3.51 10.19 -14.50
C SER A 88 3.80 11.23 -13.43
N GLY A 89 4.73 10.90 -12.53
CA GLY A 89 5.37 11.87 -11.64
C GLY A 89 5.03 11.72 -10.15
N PRO A 90 5.71 12.51 -9.29
CA PRO A 90 5.68 12.31 -7.84
C PRO A 90 4.28 12.45 -7.21
N ALA A 91 3.44 13.35 -7.74
CA ALA A 91 2.09 13.59 -7.21
C ALA A 91 1.17 12.37 -7.39
N ALA A 92 1.24 11.69 -8.55
CA ALA A 92 0.45 10.50 -8.81
C ALA A 92 0.84 9.35 -7.86
N PHE A 93 2.13 9.16 -7.61
CA PHE A 93 2.61 8.12 -6.70
C PHE A 93 2.31 8.40 -5.23
N LYS A 94 2.31 9.69 -4.85
CA LYS A 94 1.81 10.11 -3.54
C LYS A 94 0.32 9.81 -3.39
N GLY A 95 -0.51 10.21 -4.35
CA GLY A 95 -1.94 9.93 -4.32
C GLY A 95 -2.24 8.43 -4.29
N LEU A 96 -1.46 7.62 -5.02
CA LEU A 96 -1.54 6.17 -4.93
C LEU A 96 -1.19 5.66 -3.52
N GLY A 97 -0.09 6.12 -2.94
CA GLY A 97 0.32 5.73 -1.59
C GLY A 97 -0.76 6.04 -0.55
N GLU A 98 -1.44 7.20 -0.69
CA GLU A 98 -2.57 7.61 0.14
C GLU A 98 -3.79 6.72 -0.05
N ALA A 99 -4.16 6.41 -1.30
CA ALA A 99 -5.27 5.52 -1.61
C ALA A 99 -5.02 4.09 -1.08
N VAL A 100 -3.79 3.58 -1.22
CA VAL A 100 -3.37 2.31 -0.63
C VAL A 100 -3.48 2.35 0.90
N ALA A 101 -3.04 3.44 1.54
CA ALA A 101 -3.16 3.58 2.99
C ALA A 101 -4.62 3.62 3.47
N ALA A 102 -5.49 4.33 2.75
CA ALA A 102 -6.91 4.39 3.05
C ALA A 102 -7.57 3.01 2.91
N ALA A 103 -7.29 2.30 1.81
CA ALA A 103 -7.77 0.94 1.59
C ALA A 103 -7.27 -0.03 2.68
N ALA A 104 -5.99 0.08 3.06
CA ALA A 104 -5.39 -0.74 4.12
C ALA A 104 -6.05 -0.49 5.48
N LYS A 105 -6.27 0.78 5.85
CA LYS A 105 -6.97 1.17 7.10
C LYS A 105 -8.40 0.66 7.13
N SER A 106 -9.16 0.90 6.07
CA SER A 106 -10.55 0.42 5.93
C SER A 106 -10.63 -1.12 6.00
N ALA A 107 -9.63 -1.80 5.45
CA ALA A 107 -9.56 -3.25 5.48
C ALA A 107 -8.99 -3.85 6.76
N GLN A 108 -8.47 -3.03 7.70
CA GLN A 108 -7.67 -3.51 8.83
C GLN A 108 -6.57 -4.48 8.36
N ALA A 109 -5.91 -4.12 7.26
CA ALA A 109 -4.96 -4.95 6.58
C ALA A 109 -3.70 -5.17 7.42
N VAL A 110 -3.28 -6.44 7.53
CA VAL A 110 -1.99 -6.78 8.15
C VAL A 110 -0.85 -6.76 7.14
N HIS A 111 -1.12 -7.14 5.90
CA HIS A 111 -0.13 -7.21 4.82
C HIS A 111 -0.75 -6.61 3.57
N VAL A 112 -0.06 -5.71 2.88
CA VAL A 112 -0.58 -5.09 1.66
C VAL A 112 0.34 -5.41 0.50
N ALA A 113 -0.20 -5.83 -0.64
CA ALA A 113 0.55 -6.02 -1.87
C ALA A 113 0.06 -5.06 -2.96
N VAL A 114 0.87 -4.10 -3.36
CA VAL A 114 0.55 -3.10 -4.38
C VAL A 114 1.07 -3.60 -5.73
N VAL A 115 0.19 -3.73 -6.71
CA VAL A 115 0.54 -4.06 -8.10
C VAL A 115 0.27 -2.85 -8.98
N LEU A 116 1.22 -2.46 -9.84
CA LEU A 116 0.99 -1.45 -10.88
C LEU A 116 0.69 -2.14 -12.20
N ALA A 117 -0.51 -1.93 -12.74
CA ALA A 117 -0.93 -2.52 -14.03
C ALA A 117 -0.21 -1.88 -15.22
N SER A 118 0.18 -0.60 -15.08
CA SER A 118 1.01 0.12 -16.04
C SER A 118 2.50 -0.10 -15.78
N SER A 119 3.21 -0.67 -16.76
CA SER A 119 4.64 -0.91 -16.69
C SER A 119 5.44 0.39 -16.87
N SER A 120 5.98 0.95 -15.78
CA SER A 120 7.06 1.94 -15.87
C SER A 120 8.41 1.28 -15.54
N GLN A 121 9.12 0.81 -16.57
CA GLN A 121 10.47 0.26 -16.39
C GLN A 121 11.51 1.39 -16.38
N GLY A 122 12.49 1.32 -15.46
CA GLY A 122 13.66 2.21 -15.42
C GLY A 122 13.92 2.85 -14.04
N LEU A 123 14.91 3.73 -13.91
CA LEU A 123 15.27 4.43 -12.64
C LEU A 123 14.09 5.19 -11.99
N SER A 124 13.09 5.58 -12.79
CA SER A 124 11.82 6.13 -12.30
C SER A 124 11.08 5.13 -11.38
N SER A 125 11.18 3.82 -11.64
CA SER A 125 10.53 2.75 -10.87
C SER A 125 11.05 2.69 -9.42
N LEU A 126 12.34 2.94 -9.20
CA LEU A 126 12.97 2.96 -7.87
C LEU A 126 12.44 4.10 -6.98
N ASN A 127 12.40 5.32 -7.52
CA ASN A 127 11.84 6.47 -6.82
C ASN A 127 10.34 6.29 -6.57
N THR A 128 9.64 5.71 -7.54
CA THR A 128 8.21 5.40 -7.45
C THR A 128 7.92 4.42 -6.32
N ALA A 129 8.64 3.29 -6.28
CA ALA A 129 8.47 2.27 -5.24
C ALA A 129 8.70 2.87 -3.84
N SER A 130 9.79 3.63 -3.69
CA SER A 130 10.11 4.31 -2.43
C SER A 130 9.03 5.31 -2.03
N ALA A 131 8.51 6.11 -2.96
CA ALA A 131 7.49 7.12 -2.68
C ALA A 131 6.18 6.48 -2.24
N ILE A 132 5.72 5.45 -2.96
CA ILE A 132 4.51 4.69 -2.61
C ILE A 132 4.68 4.07 -1.22
N ALA A 133 5.80 3.38 -0.96
CA ALA A 133 6.08 2.76 0.34
C ALA A 133 6.03 3.78 1.48
N THR A 134 6.77 4.89 1.37
CA THR A 134 6.81 5.93 2.40
C THR A 134 5.43 6.53 2.66
N VAL A 135 4.70 6.91 1.61
CA VAL A 135 3.39 7.54 1.78
C VAL A 135 2.37 6.55 2.34
N THR A 136 2.44 5.27 1.95
CA THR A 136 1.59 4.22 2.54
C THR A 136 1.90 4.00 4.02
N ILE A 137 3.17 3.89 4.41
CA ILE A 137 3.57 3.70 5.81
C ILE A 137 3.10 4.90 6.66
N LEU A 138 3.43 6.12 6.23
CA LEU A 138 3.05 7.34 6.94
C LEU A 138 1.54 7.56 6.97
N GLY A 139 0.83 7.17 5.92
CA GLY A 139 -0.62 7.28 5.80
C GLY A 139 -1.39 6.23 6.59
N THR A 140 -0.79 5.07 6.86
CA THR A 140 -1.40 4.01 7.69
C THR A 140 -1.13 4.17 9.18
N PHE A 141 -0.16 4.99 9.56
CA PHE A 141 0.06 5.34 10.95
C PHE A 141 -1.16 6.04 11.57
N GLU A 142 -1.43 5.68 12.82
CA GLU A 142 -2.38 6.35 13.69
C GLU A 142 -1.82 6.30 15.10
N ASP A 143 -1.62 7.47 15.70
CA ASP A 143 -1.18 7.56 17.09
C ASP A 143 -2.37 7.28 18.01
N THR A 144 -2.30 6.14 18.68
CA THR A 144 -3.36 5.65 19.57
C THR A 144 -2.92 5.57 21.02
N ARG A 145 -1.71 6.05 21.36
CA ARG A 145 -1.13 5.97 22.71
C ARG A 145 -1.95 6.68 23.79
N TYR A 146 -2.75 7.67 23.40
CA TYR A 146 -3.57 8.49 24.29
C TYR A 146 -5.08 8.35 24.05
N LYS A 147 -5.51 7.34 23.27
CA LYS A 147 -6.93 7.07 23.04
C LYS A 147 -7.41 5.95 23.97
N THR A 148 -8.51 6.18 24.67
CA THR A 148 -9.13 5.20 25.58
C THR A 148 -9.63 3.95 24.84
N GLU A 149 -10.11 4.12 23.61
CA GLU A 149 -10.36 3.03 22.66
C GLU A 149 -9.29 3.04 21.56
N SER A 150 -8.21 2.29 21.75
CA SER A 150 -7.11 2.21 20.79
C SER A 150 -7.40 1.19 19.69
N LYS A 151 -7.55 1.63 18.44
CA LYS A 151 -7.45 0.74 17.26
C LYS A 151 -5.97 0.60 16.90
N LYS A 152 -5.38 -0.57 17.16
CA LYS A 152 -4.00 -0.83 16.74
C LYS A 152 -3.91 -0.80 15.21
N SER A 153 -2.87 -0.12 14.70
CA SER A 153 -2.43 -0.32 13.32
C SER A 153 -2.12 -1.80 13.12
N PHE A 154 -2.75 -2.42 12.11
CA PHE A 154 -2.55 -3.82 11.79
C PHE A 154 -1.39 -4.04 10.81
N LEU A 155 -1.00 -3.00 10.07
CA LEU A 155 -0.09 -3.12 8.94
C LEU A 155 1.32 -3.48 9.40
N LYS A 156 1.81 -4.64 8.95
CA LYS A 156 3.14 -5.17 9.22
C LYS A 156 4.05 -5.15 7.99
N SER A 157 3.49 -5.23 6.78
CA SER A 157 4.29 -5.22 5.55
C SER A 157 3.55 -4.62 4.37
N VAL A 158 4.32 -3.97 3.49
CA VAL A 158 3.89 -3.50 2.17
C VAL A 158 4.82 -4.09 1.13
N ASP A 159 4.27 -4.91 0.24
CA ASP A 159 4.97 -5.47 -0.92
C ASP A 159 4.62 -4.62 -2.15
N ILE A 160 5.60 -4.22 -2.93
CA ILE A 160 5.37 -3.52 -4.21
C ILE A 160 5.82 -4.43 -5.34
N ILE A 161 4.87 -4.79 -6.20
CA ILE A 161 5.03 -5.77 -7.27
C ILE A 161 5.06 -5.04 -8.62
N GLY A 162 5.99 -5.43 -9.49
CA GLY A 162 6.05 -4.95 -10.87
C GLY A 162 6.97 -3.74 -11.11
N LEU A 163 7.72 -3.27 -10.11
CA LEU A 163 8.70 -2.17 -10.25
C LEU A 163 10.16 -2.63 -10.35
N GLY A 164 10.37 -3.93 -10.57
CA GLY A 164 11.68 -4.57 -10.60
C GLY A 164 12.05 -5.27 -9.29
N THR A 165 13.05 -6.14 -9.35
CA THR A 165 13.64 -6.83 -8.19
C THR A 165 15.15 -6.67 -8.23
N GLY A 166 15.80 -6.66 -7.06
CA GLY A 166 17.26 -6.56 -6.98
C GLY A 166 17.75 -5.73 -5.79
N PRO A 167 19.06 -5.78 -5.52
CA PRO A 167 19.66 -5.20 -4.33
C PRO A 167 19.49 -3.66 -4.24
N GLU A 168 19.44 -2.97 -5.37
CA GLU A 168 19.22 -1.51 -5.39
C GLU A 168 17.79 -1.15 -4.97
N VAL A 169 16.80 -1.92 -5.42
CA VAL A 169 15.38 -1.75 -5.03
C VAL A 169 15.23 -2.01 -3.54
N GLU A 170 15.78 -3.11 -3.04
CA GLU A 170 15.74 -3.48 -1.63
C GLU A 170 16.41 -2.43 -0.74
N LYS A 171 17.61 -1.96 -1.12
CA LYS A 171 18.33 -0.91 -0.39
C LYS A 171 17.51 0.37 -0.31
N LYS A 172 16.83 0.75 -1.39
CA LYS A 172 16.02 1.97 -1.45
C LYS A 172 14.72 1.86 -0.67
N LEU A 173 14.04 0.71 -0.73
CA LEU A 173 12.85 0.43 0.08
C LEU A 173 13.19 0.38 1.58
N LYS A 174 14.35 -0.21 1.93
CA LYS A 174 14.85 -0.18 3.30
C LYS A 174 15.08 1.26 3.78
N TYR A 175 15.78 2.07 2.99
CA TYR A 175 15.98 3.48 3.29
C TYR A 175 14.65 4.24 3.44
N ALA A 176 13.68 3.97 2.57
CA ALA A 176 12.33 4.54 2.66
C ALA A 176 11.63 4.17 3.98
N GLY A 177 11.82 2.94 4.46
CA GLY A 177 11.37 2.47 5.77
C GLY A 177 12.03 3.22 6.91
N ASP A 178 13.37 3.31 6.91
CA ASP A 178 14.14 4.01 7.95
C ASP A 178 13.74 5.50 8.06
N VAL A 179 13.59 6.18 6.92
CA VAL A 179 13.10 7.58 6.88
C VAL A 179 11.68 7.68 7.42
N SER A 180 10.80 6.77 7.03
CA SER A 180 9.41 6.78 7.52
C SER A 180 9.37 6.60 9.03
N SER A 181 10.18 5.70 9.60
CA SER A 181 10.28 5.49 11.05
C SER A 181 10.77 6.74 11.78
N GLY A 182 11.78 7.44 11.25
CA GLY A 182 12.24 8.71 11.83
C GLY A 182 11.14 9.77 11.86
N VAL A 183 10.35 9.87 10.78
CA VAL A 183 9.21 10.80 10.70
C VAL A 183 8.10 10.41 11.69
N LEU A 184 7.79 9.12 11.80
CA LEU A 184 6.78 8.63 12.75
C LEU A 184 7.19 8.88 14.19
N LEU A 185 8.45 8.61 14.52
CA LEU A 185 9.00 8.95 15.84
C LEU A 185 8.84 10.44 16.11
N GLY A 186 9.24 11.31 15.17
CA GLY A 186 9.05 12.76 15.32
C GLY A 186 7.60 13.16 15.58
N ARG A 187 6.64 12.55 14.88
CA ARG A 187 5.20 12.76 15.11
C ARG A 187 4.77 12.29 16.49
N GLU A 188 5.26 11.14 16.93
CA GLU A 188 4.98 10.61 18.26
C GLU A 188 5.50 11.56 19.35
N LEU A 189 6.70 12.11 19.19
CA LEU A 189 7.25 13.09 20.13
C LEU A 189 6.36 14.34 20.20
N ILE A 190 6.03 14.92 19.05
CA ILE A 190 5.22 16.15 18.98
C ILE A 190 3.80 15.94 19.55
N ASN A 191 3.22 14.76 19.34
CA ASN A 191 1.87 14.44 19.81
C ASN A 191 1.82 14.03 21.29
N SER A 192 2.96 13.80 21.93
CA SER A 192 3.00 13.40 23.34
C SER A 192 2.69 14.62 24.22
N PRO A 193 1.72 14.52 25.15
CA PRO A 193 1.36 15.65 25.99
C PRO A 193 2.49 15.97 26.98
N PRO A 194 2.59 17.23 27.44
CA PRO A 194 3.74 17.71 28.23
C PRO A 194 3.88 17.03 29.59
N ASN A 195 2.82 16.39 30.10
CA ASN A 195 2.86 15.60 31.33
C ASN A 195 3.45 14.19 31.13
N VAL A 196 3.57 13.72 29.88
CA VAL A 196 4.18 12.43 29.51
C VAL A 196 5.59 12.65 28.96
N LEU A 197 5.78 13.70 28.15
CA LEU A 197 7.04 14.06 27.53
C LEU A 197 7.75 15.16 28.33
N THR A 198 8.52 14.76 29.34
CA THR A 198 9.30 15.70 30.18
C THR A 198 10.79 15.64 29.85
N PRO A 199 11.58 16.70 30.12
CA PRO A 199 13.02 16.68 29.89
C PRO A 199 13.77 15.56 30.63
N GLY A 200 13.27 15.13 31.81
CA GLY A 200 13.88 14.05 32.59
C GLY A 200 13.50 12.64 32.15
N SER A 201 12.38 12.46 31.45
CA SER A 201 11.95 11.17 30.90
C SER A 201 12.55 10.87 29.52
N TYR A 202 13.34 11.79 28.96
CA TYR A 202 14.01 11.63 27.67
C TYR A 202 15.50 11.37 27.86
N GLN A 203 15.89 10.10 28.06
CA GLN A 203 17.25 9.69 27.76
C GLN A 203 17.33 9.22 26.31
N ILE A 204 18.33 9.70 25.56
CA ILE A 204 18.55 9.34 24.15
C ILE A 204 18.69 7.80 23.98
N SER A 205 19.06 7.09 25.04
CA SER A 205 19.14 5.62 25.10
C SER A 205 17.79 4.89 25.03
N ASP A 206 16.67 5.57 25.34
CA ASP A 206 15.33 4.96 25.32
C ASP A 206 14.68 4.98 23.92
N ILE A 207 15.34 5.62 22.95
CA ILE A 207 14.96 5.56 21.52
C ILE A 207 15.39 4.19 20.98
N VAL A 208 14.66 3.15 21.37
CA VAL A 208 14.78 1.84 20.74
C VAL A 208 14.04 1.92 19.42
N PHE A 209 14.79 1.98 18.31
CA PHE A 209 14.27 1.66 16.97
C PHE A 209 13.87 0.18 16.95
N ASN A 210 12.69 -0.13 17.49
CA ASN A 210 12.12 -1.46 17.45
C ASN A 210 11.41 -1.67 16.11
N PHE A 211 11.94 -2.58 15.29
CA PHE A 211 11.21 -3.30 14.25
C PHE A 211 10.94 -4.74 14.70
#